data_AF-A0A7V1BS79-F1
#
_entry.id   AF-A0A7V1BS79-F1
#
_cell.length_a   1.000
_cell.length_b   1.000
_cell.length_c   1.000
_cell.angle_alpha   90.00
_cell.angle_beta   90.00
_cell.angle_gamma   90.00
#
_symmetry.space_group_name_H-M   'P 1'
#
loop_
_entity.id
_entity.type
_entity.pdbx_description
1 polymer ?
#
loop_
_entity_poly.entity_id
_entity_poly.type
_entity_poly.pdbx_seq_one_letter_code
_entity_poly.pdbx_strand_id
1 'polypeptide(L)' 'MIRTFIGIEGHYDIDDSGRVVLKAVDEFGKFTGEIRRFISAKGIRNSSDRNGVLHLLQLMHIYKTIGPEYLKA' A
#
# COMPACT_ATOMS: atom_id res chain seq x y z
N MET A 1 9.02 -5.02 4.28
CA MET A 1 8.26 -4.59 3.08
C MET A 1 7.05 -5.48 2.95
N ILE A 2 5.85 -4.91 3.06
CA ILE A 2 4.59 -5.66 2.93
C ILE A 2 4.17 -5.57 1.46
N ARG A 3 3.82 -6.71 0.86
CA ARG A 3 3.21 -6.78 -0.48
C ARG A 3 1.73 -7.03 -0.30
N THR A 4 0.88 -6.13 -0.77
CA THR A 4 -0.57 -6.31 -0.68
C THR A 4 -1.20 -6.01 -2.03
N PHE A 5 -2.10 -6.88 -2.48
CA PHE A 5 -2.95 -6.56 -3.61
C PHE A 5 -4.02 -5.58 -3.13
N ILE A 6 -4.00 -4.36 -3.66
CA ILE A 6 -4.91 -3.30 -3.25
C ILE A 6 -5.45 -2.64 -4.50
N GLY A 7 -6.72 -2.85 -4.80
CA GLY A 7 -7.39 -2.13 -5.87
C GLY A 7 -7.32 -2.80 -7.25
N ILE A 8 -7.53 -1.98 -8.27
CA ILE A 8 -7.87 -2.39 -9.64
C ILE A 8 -6.63 -2.35 -10.54
N GLU A 9 -5.70 -1.41 -10.29
CA GLU A 9 -4.57 -1.18 -11.20
C GLU A 9 -3.38 -2.10 -10.94
N GLY A 10 -3.33 -2.78 -9.78
CA GLY A 10 -2.34 -3.83 -9.53
C GLY A 10 -1.89 -3.97 -8.08
N HIS A 11 -0.64 -4.39 -7.92
CA HIS A 11 -0.05 -4.69 -6.61
C HIS A 11 0.64 -3.46 -6.03
N TYR A 12 0.37 -3.18 -4.76
CA TYR A 12 1.02 -2.09 -4.04
C TYR A 12 1.96 -2.63 -2.96
N ASP A 13 3.23 -2.24 -3.05
CA ASP A 13 4.21 -2.46 -2.00
C ASP A 13 4.35 -1.16 -1.18
N ILE A 14 4.30 -1.28 0.14
CA ILE A 14 4.40 -0.14 1.06
C ILE A 14 5.57 -0.37 2.02
N ASP A 15 6.37 0.67 2.22
CA ASP A 15 7.46 0.65 3.21
C ASP A 15 7.08 1.36 4.53
N ASP A 16 7.96 1.23 5.52
CA ASP A 16 7.74 1.76 6.85
C ASP A 16 7.68 3.29 6.93
N SER A 17 8.17 3.98 5.91
CA SER A 17 8.12 5.43 5.76
C SER A 17 6.87 5.92 5.03
N GLY A 18 6.01 5.01 4.57
CA GLY A 18 4.78 5.31 3.84
C GLY A 18 4.99 5.57 2.35
N ARG A 19 6.17 5.26 1.79
CA ARG A 19 6.37 5.27 0.33
C ARG A 19 5.63 4.09 -0.27
N VAL A 20 5.07 4.31 -1.45
CA VAL A 20 4.20 3.35 -2.14
C VAL A 20 4.77 3.04 -3.52
N VAL A 21 4.84 1.76 -3.87
CA VAL A 21 5.26 1.30 -5.19
C VAL A 21 4.13 0.47 -5.79
N LEU A 22 3.57 0.92 -6.92
CA LEU A 22 2.62 0.16 -7.72
C LEU A 22 3.37 -0.66 -8.76
N LYS A 23 3.04 -1.95 -8.84
CA LYS A 23 3.33 -2.85 -9.96
C LYS A 23 2.03 -3.08 -10.71
N ALA A 24 1.91 -2.46 -11.89
CA ALA A 24 0.66 -2.48 -12.64
C ALA A 24 0.39 -3.87 -13.24
N VAL A 25 -0.89 -4.23 -13.31
CA VAL A 25 -1.36 -5.47 -13.92
C VAL A 25 -2.37 -5.18 -15.04
N ASP A 26 -2.49 -6.11 -15.98
CA ASP A 26 -3.54 -6.09 -17.00
C ASP A 26 -4.89 -6.56 -16.42
N GLU A 27 -5.92 -6.59 -17.27
CA GLU A 27 -7.26 -7.04 -16.90
C GLU A 27 -7.34 -8.51 -16.44
N PHE A 28 -6.31 -9.32 -16.76
CA PHE A 28 -6.18 -10.72 -16.33
C PHE A 28 -5.26 -10.86 -15.11
N GLY A 29 -4.80 -9.76 -14.52
CA GLY A 29 -3.91 -9.75 -13.36
C GLY A 29 -2.45 -10.05 -13.69
N LYS A 30 -2.04 -10.03 -14.96
CA LYS A 30 -0.63 -10.22 -15.34
C LYS A 30 0.15 -8.93 -15.25
N PHE A 31 1.37 -9.01 -14.74
CA PHE A 31 2.26 -7.86 -14.62
C PHE A 31 2.61 -7.28 -15.99
N THR A 32 2.39 -5.97 -16.16
CA THR A 32 2.61 -5.27 -17.44
C THR A 32 4.05 -4.78 -17.63
N GLY A 33 4.89 -4.85 -16.60
CA GLY A 33 6.22 -4.24 -16.59
C GLY A 33 6.23 -2.79 -16.08
N GLU A 34 5.06 -2.14 -15.99
CA GLU A 34 4.97 -0.76 -15.50
C GLU A 34 5.07 -0.71 -13.98
N ILE A 35 6.00 0.12 -13.48
CA ILE A 35 6.22 0.36 -12.06
C ILE A 35 6.10 1.86 -11.79
N ARG A 36 5.15 2.24 -10.93
CA ARG A 36 4.98 3.63 -10.48
C ARG A 36 5.40 3.76 -9.02
N ARG A 37 6.14 4.82 -8.71
CA ARG A 37 6.59 5.12 -7.34
C ARG A 37 5.94 6.40 -6.85
N PHE A 38 5.41 6.36 -5.64
CA PHE A 38 4.74 7.47 -5.01
C PHE A 38 5.38 7.75 -3.65
N ILE A 39 5.61 9.03 -3.36
CA ILE A 39 6.08 9.47 -2.04
C ILE A 39 4.99 9.23 -0.97
N SER A 40 3.71 9.27 -1.36
CA SER A 40 2.57 8.93 -0.51
C SER A 40 1.38 8.45 -1.33
N ALA A 41 0.42 7.80 -0.66
CA ALA A 41 -0.83 7.34 -1.27
C ALA A 41 -1.65 8.48 -1.94
N LYS A 42 -1.46 9.74 -1.53
CA LYS A 42 -2.12 10.90 -2.15
C LYS A 42 -1.76 11.07 -3.64
N GLY A 43 -0.62 10.55 -4.07
CA GLY A 43 -0.19 10.58 -5.48
C GLY A 43 -0.92 9.58 -6.39
N ILE A 44 -1.68 8.64 -5.82
CA ILE A 44 -2.46 7.65 -6.57
C ILE A 44 -3.71 8.35 -7.14
N ARG A 45 -3.85 8.31 -8.47
CA ARG A 45 -4.95 8.98 -9.19
C ARG A 45 -6.27 8.24 -9.01
N ASN A 46 -6.25 6.91 -9.12
CA ASN A 46 -7.41 6.05 -8.91
C ASN A 46 -7.90 6.17 -7.47
N SER A 47 -9.14 6.61 -7.28
CA SER A 47 -9.71 6.84 -5.96
C SER A 47 -9.90 5.56 -5.15
N SER A 48 -10.25 4.45 -5.82
CA SER A 48 -10.48 3.16 -5.17
C SER A 48 -9.17 2.61 -4.59
N ASP A 49 -8.14 2.57 -5.44
CA ASP A 49 -6.80 2.13 -5.03
C ASP A 49 -6.22 3.05 -3.96
N ARG A 50 -6.33 4.38 -4.14
CA ARG A 50 -5.89 5.36 -3.15
C ARG A 50 -6.53 5.11 -1.79
N ASN A 51 -7.84 4.90 -1.75
CA ASN A 51 -8.57 4.68 -0.50
C ASN A 51 -8.15 3.36 0.16
N GLY A 52 -7.97 2.29 -0.62
CA GLY A 52 -7.47 1.01 -0.11
C GLY A 52 -6.07 1.14 0.51
N VAL A 53 -5.16 1.84 -0.17
CA VAL A 53 -3.79 2.07 0.33
C VAL A 53 -3.80 2.95 1.59
N LEU A 54 -4.63 4.00 1.62
CA LEU A 54 -4.79 4.86 2.81
C LEU A 54 -5.34 4.09 4.00
N HIS A 55 -6.31 3.21 3.79
CA HIS A 55 -6.87 2.38 4.86
C HIS A 55 -5.82 1.41 5.42
N LEU A 56 -5.04 0.77 4.55
CA LEU A 56 -3.94 -0.10 5.00
C LEU A 56 -2.88 0.69 5.79
N LEU A 57 -2.49 1.88 5.33
CA LEU A 57 -1.56 2.75 6.05
C LEU A 57 -2.09 3.12 7.44
N GLN A 58 -3.38 3.41 7.58
CA GLN A 58 -4.00 3.68 8.89
C GLN A 58 -3.92 2.46 9.80
N LEU A 59 -4.25 1.26 9.31
CA LEU A 59 -4.12 0.02 10.08
C LEU A 59 -2.66 -0.21 10.52
N MET A 60 -1.70 -0.05 9.62
CA MET A 60 -0.28 -0.17 9.94
C MET A 60 0.16 0.81 11.03
N HIS A 61 -0.34 2.05 10.98
CA HIS A 61 -0.04 3.05 12.01
C HIS A 61 -0.61 2.64 13.37
N ILE A 62 -1.86 2.17 13.41
CA ILE A 62 -2.50 1.65 14.63
C ILE A 62 -1.69 0.48 15.21
N TYR A 63 -1.29 -0.49 14.38
CA TYR A 63 -0.45 -1.61 14.83
C TYR A 63 0.90 -1.15 15.38
N LYS A 64 1.55 -0.16 14.75
CA LYS A 64 2.80 0.43 15.24
C LYS A 64 2.61 1.16 16.58
N THR A 65 1.46 1.78 16.82
CA THR A 65 1.18 2.46 18.09
C THR A 65 0.79 1.52 19.22
N ILE A 66 0.10 0.40 18.93
CA ILE A 66 -0.33 -0.58 19.94
C ILE A 66 0.81 -1.56 20.29
N GLY A 67 1.66 -1.92 19.34
CA GLY A 67 2.71 -2.94 19.53
C GLY A 67 3.73 -2.72 20.67
N PRO A 68 4.28 -1.50 20.89
CA PRO A 68 5.36 -1.30 21.87
C PRO A 68 4.90 -1.45 23.33
N GLU A 69 3.63 -1.18 23.59
CA GLU A 69 3.09 -1.06 24.94
C GLU A 69 2.47 -2.39 25.42
N TYR A 70 1.92 -3.18 24.50
CA TYR A 70 1.25 -4.46 24.82
C TYR A 70 2.16 -5.69 24.75
N LEU A 71 3.37 -5.59 24.20
CA LEU A 71 4.35 -6.70 24.17
C LEU A 71 5.29 -6.72 25.40
N LYS A 72 5.13 -5.78 26.33
CA LYS A 72 5.92 -5.68 27.58
C LYS A 72 5.12 -6.05 28.83
N ALA A 73 3.86 -6.42 28.69
CA ALA A 73 2.98 -6.83 29.79
C ALA A 73 2.92 -8.36 29.93
#